data_AF-A0A3B8MKV0-F1
#
_entry.id   AF-A0A3B8MKV0-F1
#
_cell.length_a   1.000
_cell.length_b   1.000
_cell.length_c   1.000
_cell.angle_alpha   90.00
_cell.angle_beta   90.00
_cell.angle_gamma   90.00
#
_symmetry.space_group_name_H-M   'P 1'
#
loop_
_entity.id
_entity.type
_entity.pdbx_description
1 polymer ?
#
loop_
_entity_poly.entity_id
_entity_poly.type
_entity_poly.pdbx_seq_one_letter_code
_entity_poly.pdbx_strand_id
1 'polypeptide(L)'
;FVPPIFYGDLAEMVFSPLDTRGGKLVSLTMVLEVDRLVVLDEMALKHSILWDLALRTLEGQSVEDLREPDKESIRESVKNAINEELRNGAVTGVYFTEFIMQ
;
A
#
# COMPACT_ATOMS: atom_id res chain seq x y z
N PHE A 1 -14.79 18.37 -13.10
CA PHE A 1 -13.98 17.15 -12.97
C PHE A 1 -12.59 17.58 -12.57
N VAL A 2 -12.13 17.17 -11.39
CA VAL A 2 -10.74 17.38 -10.97
C VAL A 2 -10.04 16.04 -11.22
N PRO A 3 -8.93 16.00 -11.98
CA PRO A 3 -8.22 14.75 -12.21
C PRO A 3 -7.66 14.20 -10.89
N PRO A 4 -7.65 12.87 -10.69
CA PRO A 4 -7.04 12.26 -9.53
C PRO A 4 -5.53 12.52 -9.50
N ILE A 5 -4.98 12.59 -8.29
CA ILE A 5 -3.55 12.84 -8.04
C ILE A 5 -2.95 11.55 -7.50
N PHE A 6 -1.88 11.07 -8.12
CA PHE A 6 -1.24 9.81 -7.75
C PHE A 6 0.17 10.01 -7.20
N TYR A 7 0.48 9.25 -6.16
CA TYR A 7 1.84 9.00 -5.68
C TYR A 7 2.27 7.61 -6.16
N GLY A 8 3.20 7.58 -7.12
CA GLY A 8 3.67 6.37 -7.79
C GLY A 8 5.09 5.95 -7.42
N ASP A 9 5.72 6.62 -6.45
CA ASP A 9 7.12 6.34 -6.09
C ASP A 9 7.27 5.13 -5.15
N LEU A 10 6.18 4.43 -4.81
CA LEU A 10 6.27 3.16 -4.11
C LEU A 10 6.75 2.09 -5.08
N ALA A 11 7.99 1.66 -4.87
CA ALA A 11 8.63 0.60 -5.62
C ALA A 11 7.94 -0.76 -5.43
N GLU A 12 8.38 -1.75 -6.20
CA GLU A 12 8.01 -3.16 -6.00
C GLU A 12 8.30 -3.59 -4.55
N MET A 13 7.27 -4.11 -3.89
CA MET A 13 7.35 -4.69 -2.56
C MET A 13 7.36 -6.20 -2.65
N VAL A 14 8.34 -6.84 -2.01
CA VAL A 14 8.43 -8.30 -1.90
C VAL A 14 8.33 -8.70 -0.43
N PHE A 15 7.37 -9.56 -0.11
CA PHE A 15 7.09 -9.94 1.27
C PHE A 15 6.60 -11.38 1.40
N SER A 16 6.58 -11.89 2.62
CA SER A 16 6.03 -13.21 2.94
C SER A 16 4.76 -13.07 3.79
N PRO A 17 3.64 -13.71 3.40
CA PRO A 17 2.40 -13.69 4.18
C PRO A 17 2.56 -14.36 5.55
N LEU A 18 1.77 -13.91 6.53
CA LEU A 18 1.85 -14.28 7.94
C LEU A 18 1.86 -15.80 8.18
N ASP A 19 1.00 -16.53 7.47
CA ASP A 19 0.76 -17.96 7.65
C ASP A 19 1.72 -18.87 6.85
N THR A 20 2.63 -18.29 6.07
CA THR A 20 3.52 -19.06 5.18
C THR A 20 4.91 -19.31 5.76
N ARG A 21 5.31 -18.55 6.78
CA ARG A 21 6.66 -18.63 7.41
C ARG A 21 7.80 -18.59 6.38
N GLY A 22 7.69 -17.77 5.34
CA GLY A 22 8.69 -17.69 4.26
C GLY A 22 8.50 -18.70 3.13
N GLY A 23 7.52 -19.61 3.22
CA GLY A 23 7.26 -20.64 2.21
C GLY A 23 6.61 -20.10 0.92
N LYS A 24 6.11 -18.87 0.95
CA LYS A 24 5.63 -18.14 -0.23
C LYS A 24 6.10 -16.70 -0.19
N LEU A 25 6.31 -16.17 -1.38
CA LEU A 25 6.60 -14.77 -1.61
C LEU A 25 5.48 -14.15 -2.44
N VAL A 26 5.17 -12.92 -2.10
CA VAL A 26 4.29 -12.03 -2.86
C VAL A 26 5.14 -10.86 -3.33
N SER A 27 5.08 -10.59 -4.63
CA SER A 27 5.54 -9.35 -5.24
C SER A 27 4.31 -8.49 -5.57
N LEU A 28 4.36 -7.23 -5.19
CA LEU A 28 3.28 -6.27 -5.33
C LEU A 28 3.84 -4.92 -5.78
N THR A 29 3.19 -4.31 -6.76
CA THR A 29 3.36 -2.89 -7.07
C THR A 29 2.10 -2.13 -6.66
N MET A 30 2.26 -1.00 -5.96
CA MET A 30 1.15 -0.19 -5.48
C MET A 30 1.26 1.28 -5.88
N VAL A 31 0.10 1.91 -6.09
CA VAL A 31 -0.05 3.33 -6.36
C VAL A 31 -1.08 3.90 -5.39
N LEU A 32 -0.80 5.09 -4.84
CA LEU A 32 -1.69 5.75 -3.89
C LEU A 32 -2.35 6.95 -4.57
N GLU A 33 -3.65 7.10 -4.42
CA GLU A 33 -4.36 8.32 -4.79
C GLU A 33 -4.46 9.25 -3.57
N VAL A 34 -4.27 10.54 -3.77
CA VAL A 34 -4.30 11.56 -2.70
C VAL A 34 -5.28 12.68 -3.01
N ASP A 35 -5.79 13.32 -1.96
CA ASP A 35 -6.79 14.38 -2.07
C ASP A 35 -6.22 15.73 -2.56
N ARG A 36 -4.90 15.96 -2.43
CA ARG A 36 -4.24 17.21 -2.82
C ARG A 36 -2.74 17.08 -3.08
N LEU A 37 -2.20 17.99 -3.91
CA LEU A 37 -0.79 17.99 -4.32
C LEU A 37 0.21 18.10 -3.17
N VAL A 38 -0.09 18.89 -2.13
CA VAL A 38 0.84 19.07 -0.98
C VAL A 38 1.09 17.77 -0.21
N VAL A 39 0.22 16.76 -0.35
CA VAL A 39 0.43 15.44 0.24
C VAL A 39 1.60 14.72 -0.43
N LEU A 40 1.84 14.94 -1.73
CA LEU A 40 2.95 14.30 -2.44
C LEU A 40 4.31 14.68 -1.84
N ASP A 41 4.50 15.94 -1.46
CA ASP A 41 5.73 16.42 -0.83
C ASP A 41 5.92 15.78 0.56
N GLU A 42 4.84 15.67 1.35
CA GLU A 42 4.87 14.98 2.64
C GLU A 42 5.18 13.50 2.49
N MET A 43 4.56 12.82 1.52
CA MET A 43 4.81 11.42 1.22
C MET A 43 6.24 11.16 0.77
N ALA A 44 6.80 12.02 -0.08
CA ALA A 44 8.20 11.93 -0.49
C ALA A 44 9.16 12.08 0.70
N LEU A 45 8.89 13.02 1.62
CA LEU A 45 9.68 13.19 2.85
C LEU A 45 9.55 12.01 3.82
N LYS A 46 8.38 11.39 3.88
CA LYS A 46 8.07 10.25 4.75
C LYS A 46 8.19 8.90 4.06
N HIS A 47 8.74 8.86 2.84
CA HIS A 47 8.70 7.69 1.97
C HIS A 47 9.11 6.41 2.69
N SER A 48 10.26 6.40 3.37
CA SER A 48 10.76 5.21 4.07
C SER A 48 9.83 4.73 5.19
N ILE A 49 9.17 5.64 5.92
CA ILE A 49 8.25 5.28 7.00
C ILE A 49 6.95 4.72 6.41
N LEU A 50 6.41 5.37 5.38
CA LEU A 50 5.20 4.90 4.70
C LEU A 50 5.41 3.54 4.03
N TRP A 51 6.60 3.33 3.46
CA TRP A 51 7.00 2.06 2.86
C TRP A 51 7.07 0.94 3.92
N ASP A 52 7.76 1.17 5.05
CA ASP A 52 7.85 0.17 6.13
C ASP A 52 6.49 -0.14 6.73
N LEU A 53 5.64 0.88 6.89
CA LEU A 53 4.29 0.71 7.41
C LEU A 53 3.42 -0.14 6.47
N ALA A 54 3.39 0.19 5.19
CA ALA A 54 2.66 -0.58 4.19
C ALA A 54 3.17 -2.01 4.06
N LEU A 55 4.50 -2.22 4.08
CA LEU A 55 5.10 -3.55 4.08
C LEU A 55 4.61 -4.38 5.28
N ARG A 56 4.69 -3.84 6.50
CA ARG A 56 4.25 -4.54 7.72
C ARG A 56 2.76 -4.85 7.70
N THR A 57 1.93 -3.93 7.17
CA THR A 57 0.50 -4.18 6.99
C THR A 57 0.24 -5.36 6.05
N LEU A 58 1.02 -5.48 4.97
CA LEU A 58 0.93 -6.57 3.99
C LEU A 58 1.46 -7.90 4.53
N GLU A 59 2.59 -7.90 5.25
CA GLU A 59 3.14 -9.09 5.91
C GLU A 59 2.19 -9.67 6.95
N GLY A 60 1.37 -8.84 7.59
CA GLY A 60 0.35 -9.25 8.54
C GLY A 60 -0.86 -9.97 7.93
N GLN A 61 -0.99 -10.00 6.60
CA GLN A 61 -2.12 -10.66 5.92
C GLN A 61 -1.90 -12.16 5.74
N SER A 62 -2.99 -12.93 5.76
CA SER A 62 -2.95 -14.35 5.43
C SER A 62 -2.94 -14.57 3.91
N VAL A 63 -2.53 -15.77 3.46
CA VAL A 63 -2.64 -16.15 2.05
C VAL A 63 -4.08 -16.12 1.55
N GLU A 64 -5.06 -16.42 2.41
CA GLU A 64 -6.48 -16.40 2.06
C GLU A 64 -6.94 -14.99 1.71
N ASP A 65 -6.63 -14.02 2.58
CA ASP A 65 -6.97 -12.60 2.36
C ASP A 65 -6.28 -12.06 1.09
N LEU A 66 -5.01 -12.40 0.90
CA LEU A 66 -4.23 -12.00 -0.28
C LEU A 66 -4.73 -12.64 -1.58
N ARG A 67 -5.51 -13.73 -1.50
CA ARG A 67 -6.14 -14.38 -2.66
C ARG A 67 -7.51 -13.82 -3.01
N GLU A 68 -8.09 -12.98 -2.16
CA GLU A 68 -9.37 -12.34 -2.46
C GLU A 68 -9.26 -11.58 -3.80
N PRO A 69 -10.29 -11.65 -4.67
CA PRO A 69 -10.24 -10.98 -5.97
C PRO A 69 -10.02 -9.48 -5.85
N ASP A 70 -10.78 -8.84 -4.95
CA ASP A 70 -10.82 -7.38 -4.84
C ASP A 70 -9.77 -6.82 -3.87
N LYS A 71 -9.31 -7.64 -2.90
CA LYS A 71 -8.34 -7.27 -1.85
C LYS A 71 -8.72 -5.97 -1.13
N GLU A 72 -10.02 -5.71 -1.04
CA GLU A 72 -10.56 -4.43 -0.57
C GLU A 72 -10.19 -4.19 0.89
N SER A 73 -10.34 -5.21 1.73
CA SER A 73 -9.93 -5.21 3.14
C SER A 73 -8.47 -4.82 3.34
N ILE A 74 -7.58 -5.33 2.47
CA ILE A 74 -6.14 -5.07 2.51
C ILE A 74 -5.85 -3.64 2.05
N ARG A 75 -6.49 -3.19 0.96
CA ARG A 75 -6.35 -1.80 0.47
C ARG A 75 -6.78 -0.79 1.53
N GLU A 76 -7.91 -1.04 2.19
CA GLU A 76 -8.39 -0.20 3.28
C GLU A 76 -7.44 -0.21 4.47
N SER A 77 -6.88 -1.38 4.83
CA SER A 77 -5.91 -1.49 5.91
C SER A 77 -4.64 -0.69 5.63
N VAL A 78 -4.08 -0.79 4.41
CA VAL A 78 -2.91 -0.02 3.97
C VAL A 78 -3.23 1.48 3.95
N LYS A 79 -4.39 1.86 3.40
CA LYS A 79 -4.85 3.26 3.35
C LYS A 79 -4.93 3.87 4.74
N ASN A 80 -5.57 3.16 5.68
CA ASN A 80 -5.76 3.63 7.04
C ASN A 80 -4.42 3.77 7.76
N ALA A 81 -3.54 2.76 7.65
CA ALA A 81 -2.21 2.83 8.24
C ALA A 81 -1.42 4.05 7.71
N ILE A 82 -1.37 4.26 6.40
CA ILE A 82 -0.68 5.41 5.81
C ILE A 82 -1.29 6.74 6.28
N ASN A 83 -2.61 6.83 6.34
CA ASN A 83 -3.29 8.06 6.76
C ASN A 83 -3.04 8.45 8.22
N GLU A 84 -2.69 7.50 9.10
CA GLU A 84 -2.28 7.82 10.48
C GLU A 84 -0.99 8.65 10.53
N GLU A 85 -0.14 8.51 9.51
CA GLU A 85 1.13 9.23 9.40
C GLU A 85 1.01 10.58 8.68
N LEU A 86 -0.07 10.84 7.93
CA LEU A 86 -0.23 12.06 7.14
C LEU A 86 -0.86 13.19 7.96
N ARG A 87 -0.40 14.43 7.74
CA ARG A 87 -0.92 15.63 8.42
C ARG A 87 -1.50 16.67 7.49
N ASN A 88 -1.06 16.71 6.23
CA ASN A 88 -1.42 17.76 5.29
C ASN A 88 -2.51 17.34 4.29
N GLY A 89 -3.15 16.19 4.49
CA GLY A 89 -4.19 15.65 3.62
C GLY A 89 -4.31 14.13 3.85
N ALA A 90 -4.82 13.41 2.85
CA ALA A 90 -5.06 11.97 2.98
C ALA A 90 -4.89 11.23 1.66
N VAL A 91 -4.53 9.95 1.78
CA VAL A 91 -4.73 8.93 0.76
C VAL A 91 -6.22 8.61 0.66
N THR A 92 -6.76 8.76 -0.55
CA THR A 92 -8.16 8.48 -0.89
C THR A 92 -8.35 7.09 -1.48
N GLY A 93 -7.30 6.50 -2.05
CA GLY A 93 -7.34 5.18 -2.67
C GLY A 93 -5.98 4.48 -2.72
N VAL A 94 -6.02 3.15 -2.70
CA VAL A 94 -4.83 2.28 -2.83
C VAL A 94 -5.09 1.33 -3.99
N TYR A 95 -4.18 1.32 -4.95
CA TYR A 95 -4.30 0.54 -6.17
C TYR A 95 -3.13 -0.42 -6.29
N PHE A 96 -3.43 -1.71 -6.40
CA PHE A 96 -2.43 -2.73 -6.71
C PHE A 96 -2.38 -2.89 -8.23
N THR A 97 -1.30 -2.44 -8.84
CA THR A 97 -1.12 -2.46 -10.30
C THR A 97 -0.53 -3.77 -10.78
N GLU A 98 0.31 -4.39 -9.96
CA GLU A 98 0.85 -5.73 -10.18
C GLU A 98 0.77 -6.53 -8.89
N PHE A 99 0.40 -7.81 -9.01
CA PHE A 99 0.33 -8.73 -7.87
C PHE A 99 0.70 -10.13 -8.36
N ILE A 100 1.80 -10.67 -7.85
CA ILE A 100 2.32 -11.98 -8.19
C ILE A 100 2.59 -12.75 -6.91
N MET A 101 2.05 -13.96 -6.80
CA MET A 101 2.30 -14.86 -5.67
C MET A 101 2.76 -16.22 -6.18
N GLN A 102 3.79 -16.77 -5.55
CA GLN A 102 4.37 -18.08 -5.86
C GLN A 102 3.55 -19.26 -5.30
#